data_AF-A0A496TA78-F1
#
_entry.id   AF-A0A496TA78-F1
#
_cell.length_a   1.000
_cell.length_b   1.000
_cell.length_c   1.000
_cell.angle_alpha   90.00
_cell.angle_beta   90.00
_cell.angle_gamma   90.00
#
_symmetry.space_group_name_H-M   'P 1'
#
loop_
_entity.id
_entity.type
_entity.pdbx_description
1 polymer ?
#
loop_
_entity_poly.entity_id
_entity_poly.type
_entity_poly.pdbx_seq_one_letter_code
_entity_poly.pdbx_strand_id
1 'polypeptide(L)'
;MEKSKTYPRMSDQDIFQLIAEELRILPQQVQNTVELLDEENTIPFIARYRKEVTGKLNEEQIRFIQTEVNYFRALEERKQTVLRSIDEQGKLTSDLLQKIVKACKLQEVEDLYLPYRPRRKTRGSIAKARGLEPLADLMWEQKIETGDVNEYAAVYVNAEKEVFSVEEALQGAGDIVAERISDDAEVRQMLRKIFHDEGVIVTQAKDSSVRSDYEMYYDYKEAVRKIVPHRILAINRGETEGFLRVKIDVERESVIRQISQHVIS
;
A
#
# COMPACT_ATOMS: atom_id res chain seq x y z
N MET A 1 -0.13 -24.07 25.78
CA MET A 1 -0.88 -22.89 25.30
C MET A 1 0.04 -21.69 25.41
N GLU A 2 0.75 -21.36 24.34
CA GLU A 2 1.52 -20.11 24.28
C GLU A 2 0.52 -18.96 24.39
N LYS A 3 0.75 -18.05 25.35
CA LYS A 3 0.01 -16.80 25.41
C LYS A 3 0.25 -16.10 24.07
N SER A 4 -0.80 -15.81 23.31
CA SER A 4 -0.71 -14.96 22.13
C SER A 4 0.08 -13.71 22.52
N LYS A 5 1.26 -13.51 21.93
CA LYS A 5 2.02 -12.27 22.15
C LYS A 5 1.12 -11.11 21.74
N THR A 6 0.93 -10.16 22.65
CA THR A 6 0.16 -8.95 22.41
C THR A 6 1.14 -7.85 22.05
N TYR A 7 0.97 -7.21 20.90
CA TYR A 7 1.79 -6.06 20.50
C TYR A 7 1.15 -4.76 20.97
N PRO A 8 1.93 -3.66 21.09
CA PRO A 8 1.38 -2.34 21.34
C PRO A 8 0.28 -2.02 20.33
N ARG A 9 -0.81 -1.43 20.81
CA ARG A 9 -1.92 -0.94 20.00
C ARG A 9 -2.45 0.35 20.60
N MET A 10 -2.97 1.22 19.76
CA MET A 10 -3.69 2.41 20.22
C MET A 10 -4.95 1.99 20.99
N SER A 11 -5.22 2.62 22.13
CA SER A 11 -6.43 2.32 22.90
C SER A 11 -7.65 3.04 22.30
N ASP A 12 -8.86 2.57 22.61
CA ASP A 12 -10.09 3.27 22.21
C ASP A 12 -10.11 4.72 22.75
N GLN A 13 -9.54 4.98 23.92
CA GLN A 13 -9.44 6.33 24.47
C GLN A 13 -8.53 7.24 23.63
N ASP A 14 -7.42 6.72 23.13
CA ASP A 14 -6.54 7.47 22.23
C ASP A 14 -7.23 7.75 20.89
N ILE A 15 -7.99 6.77 20.35
CA ILE A 15 -8.81 6.94 19.14
C ILE A 15 -9.84 8.05 19.37
N PHE A 16 -10.53 8.04 20.51
CA PHE A 16 -11.55 9.04 20.83
C PHE A 16 -10.95 10.44 20.96
N GLN A 17 -9.74 10.54 21.52
CA GLN A 17 -9.01 11.80 21.61
C GLN A 17 -8.71 12.37 20.21
N LEU A 18 -8.19 11.56 19.29
CA LEU A 18 -7.89 11.99 17.92
C LEU A 18 -9.14 12.49 17.18
N ILE A 19 -10.25 11.76 17.30
CA ILE A 19 -11.51 12.12 16.63
C ILE A 19 -12.12 13.38 17.27
N ALA A 20 -11.99 13.52 18.59
CA ALA A 20 -12.46 14.69 19.31
C ALA A 20 -11.70 15.96 18.92
N GLU A 21 -10.39 15.87 18.72
CA GLU A 21 -9.56 16.98 18.22
C GLU A 21 -9.98 17.42 16.82
N GLU A 22 -10.20 16.47 15.90
CA GLU A 22 -10.64 16.76 14.53
C GLU A 22 -12.02 17.42 14.49
N LEU A 23 -12.98 16.91 15.27
CA LEU A 23 -14.33 17.48 15.37
C LEU A 23 -14.43 18.70 16.28
N ARG A 24 -13.37 19.04 17.03
CA ARG A 24 -13.34 20.08 18.06
C ARG A 24 -14.44 19.90 19.12
N ILE A 25 -14.61 18.67 19.59
CA ILE A 25 -15.56 18.28 20.63
C ILE A 25 -14.83 17.63 21.81
N LEU A 26 -15.55 17.25 22.86
CA LEU A 26 -14.94 16.54 23.99
C LEU A 26 -14.77 15.04 23.67
N PRO A 27 -13.68 14.38 24.11
CA PRO A 27 -13.50 12.93 23.98
C PRO A 27 -14.66 12.13 24.56
N GLN A 28 -15.27 12.62 25.66
CA GLN A 28 -16.44 12.01 26.26
C GLN A 28 -17.66 11.99 25.31
N GLN A 29 -17.81 13.00 24.45
CA GLN A 29 -18.90 13.00 23.46
C GLN A 29 -18.69 11.93 22.40
N VAL A 30 -17.45 11.71 21.98
CA VAL A 30 -17.08 10.61 21.08
C VAL A 30 -17.37 9.28 21.76
N GLN A 31 -16.86 9.08 22.98
CA GLN A 31 -17.08 7.86 23.75
C GLN A 31 -18.57 7.52 23.90
N ASN A 32 -19.38 8.46 24.41
CA ASN A 32 -20.82 8.25 24.59
C ASN A 32 -21.54 7.93 23.27
N THR A 33 -21.10 8.52 22.17
CA THR A 33 -21.66 8.26 20.84
C THR A 33 -21.28 6.86 20.36
N VAL A 34 -20.03 6.44 20.58
CA VAL A 34 -19.52 5.11 20.23
C VAL A 34 -20.22 4.03 21.03
N GLU A 35 -20.43 4.22 22.34
CA GLU A 35 -21.19 3.28 23.18
C GLU A 35 -22.59 3.05 22.61
N LEU A 36 -23.30 4.12 22.21
CA LEU A 36 -24.61 3.99 21.57
C LEU A 36 -24.55 3.28 20.21
N LEU A 37 -23.50 3.52 19.41
CA LEU A 37 -23.31 2.86 18.12
C LEU A 37 -22.98 1.37 18.27
N ASP A 38 -22.17 1.02 19.28
CA ASP A 38 -21.79 -0.36 19.60
C ASP A 38 -23.00 -1.16 20.15
N GLU A 39 -23.99 -0.48 20.76
CA GLU A 39 -25.33 -1.02 21.09
C GLU A 39 -26.28 -1.14 19.87
N GLU A 40 -25.76 -1.04 18.66
CA GLU A 40 -26.52 -1.13 17.39
C GLU A 40 -27.59 -0.04 17.20
N ASN A 41 -27.51 1.08 17.92
CA ASN A 41 -28.42 2.21 17.69
C ASN A 41 -28.11 2.87 16.33
N THR A 42 -29.16 3.19 15.57
CA THR A 42 -29.00 3.87 14.28
C THR A 42 -28.63 5.34 14.44
N ILE A 43 -27.85 5.89 13.49
CA ILE A 43 -27.48 7.32 13.48
C ILE A 43 -28.70 8.25 13.61
N PRO A 44 -29.81 8.07 12.85
CA PRO A 44 -30.98 8.93 12.99
C PRO A 44 -31.64 8.80 14.37
N PHE A 45 -31.60 7.61 14.98
CA PHE A 45 -32.11 7.42 16.33
C PHE A 45 -31.27 8.18 17.36
N ILE A 46 -29.94 8.04 17.31
CA ILE A 46 -29.03 8.75 18.22
C ILE A 46 -29.19 10.26 18.08
N ALA A 47 -29.16 10.76 16.84
CA ALA A 47 -29.29 12.18 16.55
C ALA A 47 -30.64 12.76 16.98
N ARG A 48 -31.72 11.97 17.03
CA ARG A 48 -33.05 12.44 17.44
C ARG A 48 -33.33 12.27 18.92
N TYR A 49 -32.99 11.12 19.50
CA TYR A 49 -33.46 10.67 20.82
C TYR A 49 -32.35 10.55 21.87
N ARG A 50 -31.08 10.76 21.51
CA ARG A 50 -29.91 10.69 22.41
C ARG A 50 -29.06 11.97 22.36
N LYS A 51 -29.67 13.11 22.01
CA LYS A 51 -28.97 14.41 21.91
C LYS A 51 -28.28 14.81 23.20
N GLU A 52 -28.91 14.64 24.36
CA GLU A 52 -28.29 15.06 25.62
C GLU A 52 -27.08 14.19 26.00
N VAL A 53 -27.13 12.89 25.70
CA VAL A 53 -26.04 11.93 25.97
C VAL A 53 -24.81 12.22 25.10
N THR A 54 -25.02 12.59 23.84
CA THR A 54 -23.95 12.89 22.88
C THR A 54 -23.46 14.35 22.92
N GLY A 55 -24.13 15.22 23.69
CA GLY A 55 -23.84 16.67 23.69
C GLY A 55 -24.30 17.38 22.41
N LYS A 56 -25.45 16.95 21.88
CA LYS A 56 -26.19 17.54 20.75
C LYS A 56 -25.47 17.43 19.40
N LEU A 57 -24.73 16.34 19.19
CA LEU A 57 -24.13 16.03 17.88
C LEU A 57 -25.21 15.82 16.82
N ASN A 58 -24.92 16.27 15.59
CA ASN A 58 -25.78 16.07 14.44
C ASN A 58 -25.46 14.76 13.70
N GLU A 59 -26.29 14.39 12.71
CA GLU A 59 -26.13 13.12 11.97
C GLU A 59 -24.81 13.03 11.20
N GLU A 60 -24.28 14.15 10.70
CA GLU A 60 -23.00 14.19 9.98
C GLU A 60 -21.82 13.91 10.92
N GLN A 61 -21.82 14.53 12.10
CA GLN A 61 -20.80 14.31 13.13
C GLN A 61 -20.83 12.88 13.68
N ILE A 62 -22.02 12.34 13.94
CA ILE A 62 -22.17 10.95 14.41
C ILE A 62 -21.69 9.97 13.33
N ARG A 63 -22.00 10.23 12.05
CA ARG A 63 -21.50 9.40 10.93
C ARG A 63 -19.99 9.47 10.80
N PHE A 64 -19.42 10.67 10.96
CA PHE A 64 -17.97 10.85 10.98
C PHE A 64 -17.33 10.03 12.10
N ILE A 65 -17.83 10.15 13.34
CA ILE A 65 -17.35 9.36 14.47
C ILE A 65 -17.41 7.86 14.17
N GLN A 66 -18.55 7.35 13.68
CA GLN A 66 -18.68 5.94 13.34
C GLN A 66 -17.65 5.49 12.29
N THR A 67 -17.47 6.30 11.25
CA THR A 67 -16.54 5.99 10.15
C THR A 67 -15.10 5.94 10.64
N GLU A 68 -14.67 6.95 11.38
CA GLU A 68 -13.30 7.07 11.85
C GLU A 68 -12.96 6.04 12.93
N VAL A 69 -13.86 5.80 13.89
CA VAL A 69 -13.64 4.76 14.92
C VAL A 69 -13.52 3.38 14.28
N ASN A 70 -14.40 3.05 13.34
CA ASN A 70 -14.32 1.77 12.63
C ASN A 70 -13.03 1.65 11.82
N TYR A 71 -12.60 2.74 11.17
CA TYR A 71 -11.34 2.77 10.45
C TYR A 71 -10.14 2.54 11.37
N PHE A 72 -10.04 3.25 12.49
CA PHE A 72 -8.93 3.09 13.43
C PHE A 72 -8.94 1.72 14.12
N ARG A 73 -10.10 1.19 14.52
CA ARG A 73 -10.21 -0.17 15.07
C ARG A 73 -9.74 -1.21 14.06
N ALA A 74 -10.16 -1.11 12.79
CA ALA A 74 -9.72 -2.00 11.72
C ALA A 74 -8.22 -1.88 11.42
N LEU A 75 -7.67 -0.65 11.46
CA LEU A 75 -6.24 -0.39 11.30
C LEU A 75 -5.44 -1.09 12.41
N GLU A 76 -5.83 -0.91 13.67
CA GLU A 76 -5.15 -1.53 14.80
C GLU A 76 -5.24 -3.06 14.77
N GLU A 77 -6.40 -3.62 14.42
CA GLU A 77 -6.55 -5.07 14.22
C GLU A 77 -5.62 -5.58 13.11
N ARG A 78 -5.52 -4.82 12.00
CA ARG A 78 -4.64 -5.18 10.89
C ARG A 78 -3.18 -5.13 11.30
N LYS A 79 -2.74 -4.10 12.03
CA LYS A 79 -1.38 -4.02 12.60
C LYS A 79 -1.06 -5.25 13.45
N GLN A 80 -1.97 -5.67 14.34
CA GLN A 80 -1.76 -6.85 15.17
C GLN A 80 -1.61 -8.13 14.34
N THR A 81 -2.41 -8.28 13.28
CA THR A 81 -2.36 -9.44 12.38
C THR A 81 -1.05 -9.48 11.60
N VAL A 82 -0.61 -8.34 11.08
CA VAL A 82 0.68 -8.20 10.38
C VAL A 82 1.85 -8.49 11.32
N LEU A 83 1.87 -7.90 12.51
CA LEU A 83 2.95 -8.11 13.49
C LEU A 83 3.08 -9.58 13.91
N ARG A 84 1.95 -10.26 14.16
CA ARG A 84 1.94 -11.71 14.43
C ARG A 84 2.52 -12.49 13.26
N SER A 85 2.08 -12.23 12.04
CA SER A 85 2.56 -12.95 10.86
C SER A 85 4.05 -12.77 10.60
N ILE A 86 4.61 -11.59 10.88
CA ILE A 86 6.05 -11.33 10.71
C ILE A 86 6.87 -11.97 11.85
N ASP A 87 6.37 -11.95 13.08
CA ASP A 87 7.02 -12.60 14.24
C ASP A 87 7.03 -14.12 14.11
N GLU A 88 5.95 -14.72 13.61
CA GLU A 88 5.87 -16.16 13.29
C GLU A 88 6.93 -16.58 12.27
N GLN A 89 7.37 -15.67 11.40
CA GLN A 89 8.47 -15.89 10.45
C GLN A 89 9.86 -15.63 11.06
N GLY A 90 9.94 -15.16 12.31
CA GLY A 90 11.18 -14.77 12.97
C GLY A 90 11.85 -13.55 12.35
N LYS A 91 11.10 -12.71 11.62
CA LYS A 91 11.62 -11.55 10.87
C LYS A 91 11.26 -10.20 11.52
N LEU A 92 10.56 -10.20 12.65
CA LEU A 92 10.12 -8.98 13.31
C LEU A 92 11.28 -8.32 14.06
N THR A 93 11.85 -7.27 13.48
CA THR A 93 12.88 -6.45 14.13
C THR A 93 12.26 -5.36 15.00
N SER A 94 13.02 -4.83 15.95
CA SER A 94 12.57 -3.71 16.79
C SER A 94 12.24 -2.46 15.96
N ASP A 95 13.00 -2.18 14.91
CA ASP A 95 12.74 -1.05 13.99
C ASP A 95 11.42 -1.25 13.22
N LEU A 96 11.21 -2.45 12.66
CA LEU A 96 10.00 -2.78 11.92
C LEU A 96 8.75 -2.74 12.81
N LEU A 97 8.85 -3.25 14.04
CA LEU A 97 7.79 -3.12 15.04
C LEU A 97 7.41 -1.65 15.26
N GLN A 98 8.40 -0.78 15.45
CA GLN A 98 8.15 0.65 15.64
C GLN A 98 7.52 1.30 14.40
N LYS A 99 7.98 0.96 13.19
CA LYS A 99 7.39 1.46 11.93
C LYS A 99 5.92 1.04 11.79
N ILE A 100 5.58 -0.21 12.09
CA ILE A 100 4.19 -0.70 11.98
C ILE A 100 3.28 -0.09 13.05
N VAL A 101 3.75 0.02 14.30
CA VAL A 101 2.97 0.63 15.39
C VAL A 101 2.67 2.10 15.09
N LYS A 102 3.65 2.84 14.56
CA LYS A 102 3.52 4.26 14.21
C LYS A 102 2.74 4.52 12.92
N ALA A 103 2.51 3.53 12.07
CA ALA A 103 1.78 3.70 10.82
C ALA A 103 0.37 4.26 11.09
N CYS A 104 0.01 5.35 10.43
CA CYS A 104 -1.28 6.02 10.62
C CYS A 104 -2.31 5.61 9.57
N LYS A 105 -1.87 4.92 8.51
CA LYS A 105 -2.71 4.52 7.40
C LYS A 105 -2.61 3.02 7.14
N LEU A 106 -3.75 2.43 6.75
CA LEU A 106 -3.80 1.00 6.38
C LEU A 106 -2.80 0.67 5.27
N GLN A 107 -2.67 1.55 4.28
CA GLN A 107 -1.73 1.36 3.17
C GLN A 107 -0.27 1.28 3.63
N GLU A 108 0.13 2.08 4.62
CA GLU A 108 1.51 2.05 5.16
C GLU A 108 1.79 0.70 5.84
N VAL A 109 0.81 0.18 6.59
CA VAL A 109 0.88 -1.15 7.20
C VAL A 109 1.00 -2.23 6.11
N GLU A 110 0.22 -2.14 5.03
CA GLU A 110 0.30 -3.08 3.92
C GLU A 110 1.65 -3.04 3.20
N ASP A 111 2.22 -1.85 2.98
CA ASP A 111 3.53 -1.75 2.32
C ASP A 111 4.65 -2.31 3.21
N LEU A 112 4.61 -2.08 4.52
CA LEU A 112 5.56 -2.68 5.47
C LEU A 112 5.42 -4.21 5.57
N TYR A 113 4.21 -4.73 5.40
CA TYR A 113 3.94 -6.17 5.41
C TYR A 113 4.32 -6.87 4.10
N LEU A 114 4.38 -6.11 3.00
CA LEU A 114 4.48 -6.62 1.64
C LEU A 114 5.64 -7.61 1.40
N PRO A 115 6.87 -7.39 1.94
CA PRO A 115 7.98 -8.33 1.81
C PRO A 115 7.78 -9.67 2.55
N TYR A 116 6.89 -9.70 3.56
CA TYR A 116 6.64 -10.84 4.43
C TYR A 116 5.34 -11.58 4.08
N ARG A 117 4.56 -11.02 3.16
CA ARG A 117 3.30 -11.60 2.73
C ARG A 117 3.57 -12.89 1.95
N PRO A 118 2.93 -14.02 2.29
CA PRO A 118 3.03 -15.24 1.49
C PRO A 118 2.55 -14.99 0.04
N ARG A 119 3.38 -15.34 -0.95
CA ARG A 119 3.09 -15.15 -2.38
C ARG A 119 3.03 -16.48 -3.12
N ARG A 120 2.26 -16.48 -4.22
CA ARG A 120 2.37 -17.52 -5.26
C ARG A 120 3.77 -17.45 -5.91
N LYS A 121 4.12 -18.48 -6.68
CA LYS A 121 5.39 -18.51 -7.44
C LYS A 121 5.54 -17.25 -8.32
N THR A 122 6.47 -16.38 -7.96
CA THR A 122 6.98 -15.24 -8.74
C THR A 122 8.28 -15.62 -9.46
N ARG A 123 8.69 -14.81 -10.43
CA ARG A 123 10.02 -14.96 -11.08
C ARG A 123 11.15 -14.91 -10.05
N GLY A 124 11.09 -13.98 -9.09
CA GLY A 124 12.02 -13.89 -7.97
C GLY A 124 12.03 -15.15 -7.09
N SER A 125 10.86 -15.66 -6.70
CA SER A 125 10.77 -16.89 -5.89
C SER A 125 11.31 -18.14 -6.62
N ILE A 126 11.13 -18.21 -7.94
CA ILE A 126 11.69 -19.28 -8.77
C ILE A 126 13.22 -19.13 -8.79
N ALA A 127 13.74 -17.93 -9.01
CA ALA A 127 15.18 -17.66 -8.96
C ALA A 127 15.80 -17.99 -7.59
N LYS A 128 15.11 -17.70 -6.48
CA LYS A 128 15.55 -18.11 -5.13
C LYS A 128 15.60 -19.62 -4.99
N ALA A 129 14.58 -20.34 -5.46
CA ALA A 129 14.57 -21.80 -5.45
C ALA A 129 15.70 -22.40 -6.31
N ARG A 130 16.12 -21.71 -7.38
CA ARG A 130 17.30 -22.05 -8.19
C ARG A 130 18.64 -21.65 -7.55
N GLY A 131 18.63 -21.08 -6.34
CA GLY A 131 19.84 -20.74 -5.59
C GLY A 131 20.54 -19.46 -6.05
N LEU A 132 19.82 -18.54 -6.71
CA LEU A 132 20.35 -17.26 -7.19
C LEU A 132 20.28 -16.14 -6.15
N GLU A 133 19.75 -16.41 -4.95
CA GLU A 133 19.65 -15.42 -3.87
C GLU A 133 21.01 -14.83 -3.45
N PRO A 134 22.10 -15.61 -3.32
CA PRO A 134 23.40 -15.02 -2.95
C PRO A 134 23.98 -14.10 -4.03
N LEU A 135 23.70 -14.35 -5.32
CA LEU A 135 24.06 -13.43 -6.40
C LEU A 135 23.26 -12.13 -6.31
N ALA A 136 21.96 -12.22 -6.01
CA ALA A 136 21.12 -11.05 -5.77
C ALA A 136 21.54 -10.26 -4.52
N ASP A 137 22.01 -10.94 -3.47
CA ASP A 137 22.57 -10.30 -2.27
C ASP A 137 23.85 -9.54 -2.59
N LEU A 138 24.75 -10.11 -3.40
CA LEU A 138 25.94 -9.40 -3.89
C LEU A 138 25.56 -8.12 -4.66
N MET A 139 24.56 -8.21 -5.55
CA MET A 139 24.05 -7.04 -6.28
C MET A 139 23.41 -5.99 -5.35
N TRP A 140 22.74 -6.43 -4.28
CA TRP A 140 22.05 -5.55 -3.35
C TRP A 140 23.01 -4.84 -2.39
N GLU A 141 24.01 -5.56 -1.89
CA GLU A 141 25.00 -5.04 -0.94
C GLU A 141 25.94 -4.00 -1.56
N GLN A 142 26.16 -4.07 -2.88
CA GLN A 142 26.93 -3.08 -3.65
C GLN A 142 28.36 -2.82 -3.12
N LYS A 143 28.94 -3.77 -2.38
CA LYS A 143 30.31 -3.67 -1.85
C LYS A 143 31.40 -3.84 -2.90
N ILE A 144 31.04 -4.39 -4.07
CA ILE A 144 31.96 -4.64 -5.18
C ILE A 144 31.68 -3.59 -6.24
N GLU A 145 32.60 -2.62 -6.36
CA GLU A 145 32.47 -1.50 -7.31
C GLU A 145 33.19 -1.74 -8.64
N THR A 146 34.07 -2.75 -8.69
CA THR A 146 34.91 -3.05 -9.87
C THR A 146 34.95 -4.55 -10.14
N GLY A 147 35.12 -4.91 -11.42
CA GLY A 147 35.15 -6.30 -11.89
C GLY A 147 34.15 -6.57 -13.01
N ASP A 148 34.18 -7.77 -13.58
CA ASP A 148 33.20 -8.21 -14.56
C ASP A 148 32.07 -8.96 -13.86
N VAL A 149 30.84 -8.43 -13.99
CA VAL A 149 29.62 -9.05 -13.44
C VAL A 149 29.45 -10.50 -13.91
N ASN A 150 29.92 -10.82 -15.12
CA ASN A 150 29.80 -12.16 -15.68
C ASN A 150 30.65 -13.19 -14.93
N GLU A 151 31.82 -12.80 -14.40
CA GLU A 151 32.68 -13.67 -13.61
C GLU A 151 32.01 -14.08 -12.29
N TYR A 152 31.37 -13.13 -11.62
CA TYR A 152 30.62 -13.40 -10.40
C TYR A 152 29.38 -14.27 -10.66
N ALA A 153 28.68 -14.03 -11.77
CA ALA A 153 27.49 -14.78 -12.14
C ALA A 153 27.80 -16.21 -12.65
N ALA A 154 28.99 -16.43 -13.23
CA ALA A 154 29.40 -17.75 -13.72
C ALA A 154 29.39 -18.83 -12.64
N VAL A 155 29.66 -18.47 -11.38
CA VAL A 155 29.64 -19.38 -10.23
C VAL A 155 28.23 -19.95 -9.96
N TYR A 156 27.19 -19.27 -10.43
CA TYR A 156 25.79 -19.63 -10.20
C TYR A 156 25.15 -20.40 -11.37
N VAL A 157 25.89 -20.66 -12.45
CA VAL A 157 25.42 -21.51 -13.56
C VAL A 157 25.38 -22.96 -13.09
N ASN A 158 24.18 -23.53 -13.07
CA ASN A 158 23.94 -24.89 -12.59
C ASN A 158 22.75 -25.52 -13.31
N ALA A 159 23.04 -26.47 -14.21
CA ALA A 159 22.02 -27.17 -14.99
C ALA A 159 21.05 -28.00 -14.12
N GLU A 160 21.48 -28.54 -12.97
CA GLU A 160 20.60 -29.27 -12.04
C GLU A 160 19.58 -28.34 -11.38
N LYS A 161 19.93 -27.05 -11.24
CA LYS A 161 19.02 -26.00 -10.76
C LYS A 161 18.35 -25.24 -11.92
N GLU A 162 18.39 -25.76 -13.14
CA GLU A 162 17.80 -25.14 -14.33
C GLU A 162 18.31 -23.71 -14.61
N VAL A 163 19.60 -23.49 -14.38
CA VAL A 163 20.31 -22.26 -14.76
C VAL A 163 21.41 -22.63 -15.75
N PHE A 164 21.18 -22.37 -17.04
CA PHE A 164 22.00 -22.88 -18.13
C PHE A 164 23.04 -21.89 -18.65
N SER A 165 22.92 -20.61 -18.30
CA SER A 165 23.86 -19.58 -18.75
C SER A 165 24.07 -18.47 -17.70
N VAL A 166 25.12 -17.69 -17.91
CA VAL A 166 25.45 -16.53 -17.09
C VAL A 166 24.33 -15.49 -17.17
N GLU A 167 23.76 -15.28 -18.35
CA GLU A 167 22.64 -14.37 -18.58
C GLU A 167 21.40 -14.81 -17.81
N GLU A 168 21.10 -16.12 -17.75
CA GLU A 168 19.99 -16.63 -16.94
C GLU A 168 20.22 -16.42 -15.44
N ALA A 169 21.47 -16.59 -14.97
CA ALA A 169 21.83 -16.31 -13.58
C ALA A 169 21.63 -14.82 -13.23
N LEU A 170 22.12 -13.92 -14.09
CA LEU A 170 21.95 -12.47 -13.93
C LEU A 170 20.48 -12.05 -14.00
N GLN A 171 19.70 -12.58 -14.95
CA GLN A 171 18.28 -12.27 -15.05
C GLN A 171 17.51 -12.76 -13.82
N GLY A 172 17.81 -13.97 -13.32
CA GLY A 172 17.16 -14.50 -12.12
C GLY A 172 17.53 -13.72 -10.87
N ALA A 173 18.80 -13.37 -10.69
CA ALA A 173 19.22 -12.48 -9.60
C ALA A 173 18.57 -11.09 -9.72
N GLY A 174 18.50 -10.54 -10.94
CA GLY A 174 17.80 -9.31 -11.25
C GLY A 174 16.30 -9.36 -10.95
N ASP A 175 15.63 -10.49 -11.20
CA ASP A 175 14.22 -10.68 -10.84
C ASP A 175 14.02 -10.65 -9.32
N ILE A 176 14.97 -11.16 -8.54
CA ILE A 176 14.96 -11.07 -7.07
C ILE A 176 15.15 -9.62 -6.61
N VAL A 177 16.15 -8.92 -7.17
CA VAL A 177 16.41 -7.50 -6.84
C VAL A 177 15.22 -6.62 -7.22
N ALA A 178 14.63 -6.82 -8.41
CA ALA A 178 13.45 -6.09 -8.85
C ALA A 178 12.25 -6.30 -7.91
N GLU A 179 12.05 -7.52 -7.40
CA GLU A 179 11.03 -7.81 -6.39
C GLU A 179 11.31 -7.06 -5.08
N ARG A 180 12.56 -7.04 -4.61
CA ARG A 180 12.97 -6.27 -3.41
C ARG A 180 12.68 -4.77 -3.57
N ILE A 181 13.03 -4.18 -4.70
CA ILE A 181 12.76 -2.76 -4.99
C ILE A 181 11.24 -2.50 -5.06
N SER A 182 10.49 -3.40 -5.69
CA SER A 182 9.03 -3.26 -5.85
C SER A 182 8.28 -3.35 -4.51
N ASP A 183 8.83 -4.12 -3.57
CA ASP A 183 8.26 -4.35 -2.23
C ASP A 183 8.79 -3.35 -1.18
N ASP A 184 9.77 -2.53 -1.52
CA ASP A 184 10.31 -1.51 -0.61
C ASP A 184 9.26 -0.43 -0.29
N ALA A 185 8.93 -0.27 0.99
CA ALA A 185 7.86 0.62 1.43
C ALA A 185 8.16 2.10 1.12
N GLU A 186 9.43 2.51 1.19
CA GLU A 186 9.86 3.89 0.97
C GLU A 186 9.81 4.23 -0.53
N VAL A 187 10.28 3.32 -1.39
CA VAL A 187 10.11 3.41 -2.85
C VAL A 187 8.64 3.54 -3.22
N ARG A 188 7.76 2.68 -2.68
CA ARG A 188 6.32 2.74 -2.98
C ARG A 188 5.67 4.04 -2.53
N GLN A 189 6.05 4.55 -1.36
CA GLN A 189 5.56 5.83 -0.85
C GLN A 189 5.99 6.99 -1.74
N MET A 190 7.27 7.03 -2.12
CA MET A 190 7.83 8.01 -3.05
C MET A 190 7.11 7.96 -4.40
N LEU A 191 6.96 6.76 -5.00
CA LEU A 191 6.27 6.61 -6.28
C LEU A 191 4.82 7.07 -6.23
N ARG A 192 4.05 6.71 -5.19
CA ARG A 192 2.66 7.20 -5.07
C ARG A 192 2.58 8.72 -5.03
N LYS A 193 3.53 9.37 -4.37
CA LYS A 193 3.61 10.84 -4.33
C LYS A 193 3.88 11.42 -5.72
N ILE A 194 4.85 10.86 -6.46
CA ILE A 194 5.15 11.29 -7.84
C ILE A 194 3.92 11.11 -8.73
N PHE A 195 3.30 9.94 -8.71
CA PHE A 195 2.11 9.67 -9.53
C PHE A 195 0.92 10.57 -9.17
N HIS A 196 0.79 10.98 -7.92
CA HIS A 196 -0.24 11.93 -7.49
C HIS A 196 0.07 13.36 -7.94
N ASP A 197 1.31 13.82 -7.72
CA ASP A 197 1.68 15.22 -7.91
C ASP A 197 2.01 15.57 -9.36
N GLU A 198 2.64 14.65 -10.09
CA GLU A 198 3.14 14.85 -11.46
C GLU A 198 2.40 14.00 -12.50
N GLY A 199 1.66 12.98 -12.07
CA GLY A 199 0.98 12.05 -12.97
C GLY A 199 -0.09 12.72 -13.82
N VAL A 200 -0.21 12.21 -15.06
CA VAL A 200 -1.25 12.59 -16.00
C VAL A 200 -2.11 11.36 -16.28
N ILE A 201 -3.40 11.41 -15.95
CA ILE A 201 -4.34 10.38 -16.39
C ILE A 201 -4.51 10.53 -17.90
N VAL A 202 -4.31 9.43 -18.62
CA VAL A 202 -4.46 9.35 -20.08
C VAL A 202 -5.49 8.28 -20.37
N THR A 203 -6.54 8.64 -21.11
CA THR A 203 -7.57 7.70 -21.54
C THR A 203 -7.60 7.60 -23.05
N GLN A 204 -7.83 6.38 -23.55
CA GLN A 204 -7.93 6.08 -24.97
C GLN A 204 -9.13 5.18 -25.23
N ALA A 205 -9.82 5.35 -26.35
CA ALA A 205 -10.85 4.40 -26.79
C ALA A 205 -10.23 3.00 -27.03
N LYS A 206 -10.89 1.93 -26.59
CA LYS A 206 -10.55 0.56 -27.02
C LYS A 206 -10.90 0.34 -28.49
N ASP A 207 -12.02 0.90 -28.91
CA ASP A 207 -12.47 0.95 -30.30
C ASP A 207 -13.07 2.33 -30.57
N SER A 208 -12.38 3.12 -31.40
CA SER A 208 -12.78 4.49 -31.72
C SER A 208 -13.95 4.57 -32.72
N SER A 209 -14.37 3.44 -33.31
CA SER A 209 -15.50 3.40 -34.24
C SER A 209 -16.85 3.27 -33.55
N VAL A 210 -16.86 2.79 -32.30
CA VAL A 210 -18.07 2.63 -31.50
C VAL A 210 -18.38 3.95 -30.81
N ARG A 211 -19.59 4.49 -31.03
CA ARG A 211 -20.07 5.66 -30.29
C ARG A 211 -20.55 5.25 -28.91
N SER A 212 -20.21 6.04 -27.89
CA SER A 212 -20.64 5.83 -26.50
C SER A 212 -20.75 7.16 -25.77
N ASP A 213 -21.33 7.13 -24.56
CA ASP A 213 -21.39 8.30 -23.68
C ASP A 213 -20.00 8.78 -23.21
N TYR A 214 -18.94 8.03 -23.54
CA TYR A 214 -17.55 8.31 -23.17
C TYR A 214 -16.72 8.94 -24.29
N GLU A 215 -17.34 9.39 -25.39
CA GLU A 215 -16.62 9.99 -26.54
C GLU A 215 -15.66 11.11 -26.12
N MET A 216 -16.03 11.94 -25.14
CA MET A 216 -15.16 13.00 -24.61
C MET A 216 -13.87 12.51 -23.95
N TYR A 217 -13.78 11.20 -23.66
CA TYR A 217 -12.64 10.54 -23.05
C TYR A 217 -11.89 9.60 -24.01
N TYR A 218 -12.20 9.61 -25.31
CA TYR A 218 -11.55 8.73 -26.28
C TYR A 218 -10.09 9.10 -26.58
N ASP A 219 -9.72 10.36 -26.37
CA ASP A 219 -8.34 10.84 -26.33
C ASP A 219 -8.28 11.99 -25.33
N TYR A 220 -8.14 11.65 -24.04
CA TYR A 220 -8.21 12.62 -22.96
C TYR A 220 -6.99 12.54 -22.06
N LYS A 221 -6.53 13.71 -21.61
CA LYS A 221 -5.39 13.86 -20.70
C LYS A 221 -5.69 14.92 -19.66
N GLU A 222 -5.47 14.60 -18.40
CA GLU A 222 -5.59 15.56 -17.30
C GLU A 222 -4.57 15.26 -16.21
N ALA A 223 -4.11 16.29 -15.49
CA ALA A 223 -3.26 16.08 -14.33
C ALA A 223 -4.04 15.38 -13.21
N VAL A 224 -3.47 14.32 -12.62
CA VAL A 224 -4.08 13.55 -11.52
C VAL A 224 -4.44 14.45 -10.35
N ARG A 225 -3.62 15.45 -10.06
CA ARG A 225 -3.86 16.42 -8.98
C ARG A 225 -5.05 17.37 -9.20
N LYS A 226 -5.54 17.48 -10.44
CA LYS A 226 -6.58 18.45 -10.84
C LYS A 226 -7.90 17.80 -11.24
N ILE A 227 -7.90 16.50 -11.55
CA ILE A 227 -9.11 15.81 -11.99
C ILE A 227 -10.18 15.79 -10.90
N VAL A 228 -11.40 16.17 -11.29
CA VAL A 228 -12.55 16.29 -10.39
C VAL A 228 -13.31 14.96 -10.23
N PRO A 229 -13.96 14.68 -9.09
CA PRO A 229 -14.52 13.37 -8.78
C PRO A 229 -15.49 12.80 -9.83
N HIS A 230 -16.36 13.65 -10.41
CA HIS A 230 -17.33 13.18 -11.41
C HIS A 230 -16.68 12.69 -12.71
N ARG A 231 -15.50 13.22 -13.09
CA ARG A 231 -14.75 12.75 -14.25
C ARG A 231 -14.08 11.41 -13.97
N ILE A 232 -13.52 11.24 -12.77
CA ILE A 232 -12.97 9.95 -12.31
C ILE A 232 -14.07 8.87 -12.41
N LEU A 233 -15.28 9.17 -11.92
CA LEU A 233 -16.40 8.22 -11.99
C LEU A 233 -16.79 7.86 -13.43
N ALA A 234 -16.82 8.83 -14.34
CA ALA A 234 -17.13 8.59 -15.74
C ALA A 234 -16.05 7.75 -16.44
N ILE A 235 -14.78 8.06 -16.20
CA ILE A 235 -13.62 7.33 -16.73
C ILE A 235 -13.62 5.88 -16.22
N ASN A 236 -13.77 5.67 -14.90
CA ASN A 236 -13.81 4.34 -14.30
C ASN A 236 -14.97 3.50 -14.84
N ARG A 237 -16.14 4.13 -15.08
CA ARG A 237 -17.29 3.46 -15.69
C ARG A 237 -16.97 3.05 -17.12
N GLY A 238 -16.44 3.97 -17.94
CA GLY A 238 -16.04 3.69 -19.32
C GLY A 238 -14.95 2.61 -19.44
N GLU A 239 -14.03 2.53 -18.47
CA GLU A 239 -13.04 1.45 -18.39
C GLU A 239 -13.68 0.10 -18.07
N THR A 240 -14.56 0.07 -17.06
CA THR A 240 -15.26 -1.14 -16.59
C THR A 240 -16.16 -1.72 -17.67
N GLU A 241 -16.88 -0.85 -18.38
CA GLU A 241 -17.75 -1.23 -19.51
C GLU A 241 -16.96 -1.55 -20.79
N GLY A 242 -15.63 -1.31 -20.78
CA GLY A 242 -14.75 -1.71 -21.86
C GLY A 242 -14.64 -0.73 -23.02
N PHE A 243 -15.16 0.49 -22.91
CA PHE A 243 -15.00 1.53 -23.92
C PHE A 243 -13.64 2.22 -23.84
N LEU A 244 -13.06 2.36 -22.63
CA LEU A 244 -11.82 3.08 -22.39
C LEU A 244 -10.69 2.16 -21.94
N ARG A 245 -9.46 2.52 -22.30
CA ARG A 245 -8.22 2.13 -21.61
C ARG A 245 -7.75 3.33 -20.81
N VAL A 246 -7.39 3.11 -19.55
CA VAL A 246 -6.93 4.17 -18.66
C VAL A 246 -5.51 3.83 -18.21
N LYS A 247 -4.63 4.83 -18.23
CA LYS A 247 -3.31 4.74 -17.62
C LYS A 247 -2.98 6.04 -16.91
N ILE A 248 -2.08 5.99 -15.94
CA ILE A 248 -1.44 7.18 -15.40
C ILE A 248 -0.02 7.21 -15.96
N ASP A 249 0.31 8.29 -16.64
CA ASP A 249 1.62 8.52 -17.24
C ASP A 249 2.44 9.48 -16.38
N VAL A 250 3.73 9.22 -16.30
CA VAL A 250 4.74 10.01 -15.58
C VAL A 250 6.02 10.00 -16.39
N GLU A 251 6.90 10.98 -16.15
CA GLU A 251 8.20 11.04 -16.82
C GLU A 251 9.10 9.91 -16.31
N ARG A 252 9.20 8.85 -17.11
CA ARG A 252 9.77 7.56 -16.69
C ARG A 252 11.24 7.65 -16.29
N GLU A 253 12.05 8.49 -16.96
CA GLU A 253 13.48 8.59 -16.66
C GLU A 253 13.70 9.29 -15.32
N SER A 254 12.93 10.34 -15.00
CA SER A 254 12.91 10.93 -13.65
C SER A 254 12.55 9.90 -12.59
N VAL A 255 11.49 9.11 -12.82
CA VAL A 255 11.08 8.08 -11.87
C VAL A 255 12.18 7.05 -11.63
N ILE A 256 12.78 6.53 -12.71
CA ILE A 256 13.89 5.57 -12.60
C ILE A 256 15.07 6.20 -11.83
N ARG A 257 15.41 7.45 -12.13
CA ARG A 257 16.49 8.17 -11.44
C ARG A 257 16.25 8.30 -9.94
N GLN A 258 15.01 8.60 -9.53
CA GLN A 258 14.66 8.71 -8.11
C GLN A 258 14.72 7.35 -7.40
N ILE A 259 14.27 6.27 -8.05
CA ILE A 259 14.44 4.90 -7.52
C ILE A 259 15.93 4.58 -7.40
N SER A 260 16.73 4.87 -8.43
CA SER A 260 18.18 4.62 -8.41
C SER A 260 18.88 5.38 -7.29
N GLN A 261 18.55 6.65 -7.04
CA GLN A 261 19.11 7.43 -5.93
C GLN A 261 18.77 6.87 -4.54
N HIS A 262 17.66 6.15 -4.42
CA HIS A 262 17.25 5.51 -3.18
C HIS A 262 17.92 4.15 -2.97
N VAL A 263 18.05 3.37 -4.04
CA VAL A 263 18.51 1.96 -3.99
C VAL A 263 20.02 1.83 -4.16
N ILE A 264 20.63 2.66 -5.01
CA ILE A 264 22.05 2.61 -5.33
C ILE A 264 22.79 3.54 -4.37
N SER A 265 23.77 2.99 -3.65
CA SER A 265 24.63 3.74 -2.71
C SER A 265 25.76 4.47 -3.41
#